data_AF-A0A3E1Y427-F1
#
_entry.id   AF-A0A3E1Y427-F1
#
_cell.length_a   1.000
_cell.length_b   1.000
_cell.length_c   1.000
_cell.angle_alpha   90.00
_cell.angle_beta   90.00
_cell.angle_gamma   90.00
#
_symmetry.space_group_name_H-M   'P 1'
#
loop_
_entity.id
_entity.type
_entity.pdbx_description
1 polymer ?
#
loop_
_entity_poly.entity_id
_entity_poly.type
_entity_poly.pdbx_seq_one_letter_code
_entity_poly.pdbx_strand_id
1 'polypeptide(L)'
;MNNPIEIRGNIAVRNLRQAKFSNGLPFMINSKDLPAHQCYLEYPSGKISLMTLAPNNRDFLLIRDLTSTEAAKVRERYNLP
;
A
#
# COMPACT_ATOMS: atom_id res chain seq x y z
N MET A 1 2.73 25.04 -7.35
CA MET A 1 2.88 24.18 -8.55
C MET A 1 3.71 22.97 -8.14
N ASN A 2 3.24 21.75 -8.39
CA ASN A 2 4.00 20.54 -8.07
C ASN A 2 5.21 20.43 -9.01
N ASN A 3 6.34 19.94 -8.49
CA ASN A 3 7.55 19.79 -9.29
C ASN A 3 7.32 18.72 -10.39
N PRO A 4 7.76 18.94 -11.65
CA PRO A 4 7.64 17.94 -12.72
C PRO A 4 8.16 16.53 -12.35
N ILE A 5 9.17 16.44 -11.49
CA ILE A 5 9.72 15.17 -10.98
C ILE A 5 8.69 14.45 -10.10
N GLU A 6 8.01 15.17 -9.21
CA GLU A 6 6.99 14.61 -8.32
C GLU A 6 5.79 14.08 -9.12
N ILE A 7 5.38 14.80 -10.18
CA ILE A 7 4.29 14.37 -11.06
C ILE A 7 4.64 13.03 -11.72
N ARG A 8 5.84 12.92 -12.30
CA ARG A 8 6.31 11.69 -12.93
C ARG A 8 6.44 10.54 -11.94
N GLY A 9 6.94 10.82 -10.73
CA GLY A 9 7.01 9.85 -9.63
C GLY A 9 5.64 9.31 -9.25
N ASN A 10 4.65 10.20 -9.06
CA ASN A 10 3.29 9.79 -8.72
C ASN A 10 2.64 8.93 -9.83
N ILE A 11 2.86 9.28 -11.10
CA ILE A 11 2.39 8.47 -12.23
C ILE A 11 3.06 7.09 -12.22
N ALA A 12 4.38 7.03 -12.02
CA ALA A 12 5.11 5.77 -11.98
C ALA A 12 4.62 4.84 -10.85
N VAL A 13 4.37 5.40 -9.66
CA VAL A 13 3.83 4.64 -8.52
C VAL A 13 2.43 4.08 -8.83
N ARG A 14 1.55 4.87 -9.45
CA ARG A 14 0.21 4.42 -9.87
C ARG A 14 0.27 3.31 -10.92
N ASN A 15 1.14 3.47 -11.91
CA ASN A 15 1.34 2.45 -12.94
C ASN A 15 1.90 1.15 -12.35
N LEU A 16 2.83 1.26 -11.39
CA LEU A 16 3.36 0.09 -10.67
C LEU A 16 2.26 -0.62 -9.88
N ARG A 17 1.41 0.13 -9.16
CA ARG A 17 0.27 -0.43 -8.43
C ARG A 17 -0.69 -1.18 -9.36
N GLN A 18 -1.08 -0.56 -10.47
CA GLN A 18 -1.95 -1.20 -11.46
C GLN A 18 -1.29 -2.46 -12.06
N ALA A 19 -0.01 -2.39 -12.43
CA ALA A 19 0.72 -3.53 -12.96
C ALA A 19 0.82 -4.69 -11.96
N LYS A 20 1.03 -4.41 -10.66
CA LYS A 20 1.00 -5.43 -9.61
C LYS A 20 -0.36 -6.13 -9.57
N PHE A 21 -1.45 -5.36 -9.58
CA PHE A 21 -2.79 -5.92 -9.53
C PHE A 21 -3.16 -6.75 -10.75
N SER A 22 -2.81 -6.29 -11.96
CA SER A 22 -3.02 -7.07 -13.18
C SER A 22 -2.27 -8.41 -13.20
N ASN A 23 -1.20 -8.53 -12.40
CA ASN A 23 -0.44 -9.76 -12.22
C ASN A 23 -0.86 -10.58 -10.98
N GLY A 24 -1.95 -10.21 -10.30
CA GLY A 24 -2.40 -10.90 -9.09
C GLY A 24 -1.54 -10.64 -7.86
N LEU A 25 -0.65 -9.65 -7.90
CA LEU A 25 0.30 -9.34 -6.83
C LEU A 25 -0.20 -8.21 -5.94
N PRO A 26 0.10 -8.23 -4.62
CA PRO A 26 -0.21 -7.12 -3.74
C PRO A 26 0.68 -5.90 -4.00
N PHE A 27 0.20 -4.75 -3.57
CA PHE A 27 0.91 -3.48 -3.57
C PHE A 27 1.14 -3.02 -2.12
N MET A 28 2.39 -2.73 -1.79
CA MET A 28 2.78 -2.29 -0.44
C MET A 28 2.63 -0.78 -0.29
N ILE A 29 1.98 -0.36 0.79
CA ILE A 29 1.82 1.04 1.15
C ILE A 29 2.54 1.24 2.49
N ASN A 30 3.69 1.90 2.43
CA ASN A 30 4.43 2.31 3.62
C ASN A 30 3.79 3.58 4.19
N SER A 31 3.62 3.61 5.51
CA SER A 31 3.00 4.71 6.24
C SER A 31 3.90 5.18 7.36
N LYS A 32 4.05 6.51 7.50
CA LYS A 32 4.72 7.12 8.65
C LYS A 32 3.87 7.09 9.92
N ASP A 33 2.57 6.84 9.77
CA ASP A 33 1.61 6.78 10.88
C ASP A 33 1.50 5.38 11.48
N LEU A 34 2.17 4.40 10.87
CA LEU A 34 2.26 3.04 11.39
C LEU A 34 3.50 2.88 12.28
N PRO A 35 3.46 1.97 13.27
CA PRO A 35 4.64 1.55 14.00
C PRO A 35 5.77 1.09 13.06
N ALA A 36 7.00 1.15 13.56
CA ALA A 36 8.15 0.62 12.83
C ALA A 36 7.88 -0.83 12.38
N HIS A 37 8.37 -1.18 11.20
CA HIS A 37 8.22 -2.50 10.59
C HIS A 37 6.80 -2.90 10.16
N GLN A 38 5.83 -1.99 10.25
CA GLN A 38 4.47 -2.22 9.75
C GLN A 38 4.22 -1.54 8.41
N CYS A 39 3.38 -2.16 7.60
CA CYS A 39 2.90 -1.62 6.33
C CYS A 39 1.49 -2.12 6.03
N TYR A 40 0.83 -1.49 5.06
CA TYR A 40 -0.37 -2.05 4.46
C TYR A 40 -0.01 -2.83 3.20
N LEU A 41 -0.64 -3.98 3.00
CA LEU A 41 -0.68 -4.67 1.71
C LEU A 41 -2.08 -4.54 1.14
N GLU A 42 -2.18 -3.90 -0.01
CA GLU A 42 -3.40 -3.88 -0.80
C GLU A 42 -3.36 -4.99 -1.85
N TYR A 43 -4.44 -5.77 -1.92
CA TYR A 43 -4.58 -6.89 -2.84
C TYR A 43 -5.43 -6.50 -4.07
N PRO A 44 -5.31 -7.22 -5.20
CA PRO A 44 -6.12 -6.98 -6.39
C PRO A 44 -7.63 -7.01 -6.15
N SER A 45 -8.09 -7.73 -5.12
CA SER A 45 -9.49 -7.77 -4.70
C SER A 45 -10.00 -6.47 -4.06
N GLY A 46 -9.13 -5.48 -3.84
CA GLY A 46 -9.45 -4.28 -3.08
C GLY A 46 -9.40 -4.50 -1.55
N LYS A 47 -9.03 -5.68 -1.08
CA LYS A 47 -8.73 -5.92 0.33
C LYS A 47 -7.44 -5.20 0.73
N ILE A 48 -7.41 -4.60 1.92
CA ILE A 48 -6.19 -4.08 2.53
C ILE A 48 -5.96 -4.81 3.85
N SER A 49 -4.74 -5.29 4.07
CA SER A 49 -4.32 -5.93 5.31
C SER A 49 -3.20 -5.12 5.96
N LEU A 50 -3.24 -4.99 7.29
CA LEU A 50 -2.15 -4.47 8.09
C LEU A 50 -1.18 -5.61 8.39
N MET A 51 0.09 -5.42 8.01
CA MET A 51 1.14 -6.42 8.14
C MET A 51 2.30 -5.88 8.97
N THR A 52 3.07 -6.78 9.57
CA THR A 52 4.40 -6.48 10.14
C THR A 52 5.46 -7.34 9.49
N LEU A 53 6.69 -6.87 9.39
CA LEU A 53 7.83 -7.73 9.08
C LEU A 53 8.05 -8.72 10.22
N ALA A 54 8.28 -9.99 9.85
CA ALA A 54 8.76 -11.00 10.76
C ALA A 54 10.17 -10.65 11.27
N PRO A 55 10.61 -11.19 12.42
CA PRO A 55 11.95 -10.92 12.97
C PRO A 55 13.10 -11.28 12.03
N ASN A 56 12.88 -12.19 11.08
CA ASN A 56 13.85 -12.57 10.05
C ASN A 56 13.95 -11.55 8.89
N ASN A 57 13.12 -10.50 8.89
CA ASN A 57 13.00 -9.46 7.87
C ASN A 57 12.74 -9.96 6.43
N ARG A 58 12.24 -11.20 6.27
CA ARG A 58 11.97 -11.80 4.97
C ARG A 58 10.49 -12.00 4.69
N ASP A 59 9.70 -12.15 5.75
CA ASP A 59 8.28 -12.48 5.64
C ASP A 59 7.40 -11.38 6.24
N PHE A 60 6.18 -11.28 5.75
CA PHE A 60 5.13 -10.45 6.34
C PHE A 60 4.19 -11.31 7.17
N LEU A 61 3.94 -10.88 8.41
CA LEU A 61 2.95 -11.46 9.29
C LEU A 61 1.69 -10.58 9.28
N LEU A 62 0.53 -11.21 9.07
CA LEU A 62 -0.76 -10.54 9.14
C LEU A 62 -1.05 -10.11 10.58
N ILE A 63 -1.30 -8.82 10.79
CA ILE A 63 -1.84 -8.32 12.07
C ILE A 63 -3.36 -8.42 12.04
N ARG A 64 -3.98 -7.83 11.01
CA ARG A 64 -5.43 -7.87 10.79
C ARG A 64 -5.79 -7.39 9.39
N ASP A 65 -7.00 -7.72 8.98
CA ASP A 65 -7.62 -7.10 7.82
C ASP A 65 -8.28 -5.77 8.18
N LEU A 66 -8.25 -4.84 7.24
CA LEU A 66 -8.99 -3.59 7.36
C LEU A 66 -10.43 -3.82 6.92
N THR A 67 -11.36 -3.15 7.60
CA THR A 67 -12.73 -3.01 7.11
C THR A 67 -12.75 -2.18 5.82
N SER A 68 -13.81 -2.29 5.02
CA SER A 68 -13.95 -1.51 3.79
C SER A 68 -13.84 0.01 4.05
N THR A 69 -14.36 0.48 5.17
CA THR A 69 -14.27 1.90 5.59
C THR A 69 -12.83 2.31 5.92
N GLU A 70 -12.08 1.48 6.63
CA GLU A 70 -10.66 1.76 6.90
C GLU A 70 -9.83 1.74 5.62
N ALA A 71 -10.08 0.76 4.73
CA ALA A 71 -9.39 0.65 3.45
C ALA A 71 -9.66 1.89 2.57
N ALA A 72 -10.89 2.39 2.54
CA ALA A 72 -11.23 3.63 1.85
C ALA A 72 -10.46 4.83 2.39
N LYS A 73 -10.38 4.98 3.73
CA LYS A 73 -9.60 6.05 4.38
C LYS A 73 -8.11 5.96 4.07
N VAL A 74 -7.55 4.75 3.97
CA VAL A 74 -6.14 4.55 3.56
C VAL A 74 -5.92 5.03 2.12
N ARG A 75 -6.81 4.65 1.19
CA ARG A 75 -6.72 5.09 -0.22
C ARG A 75 -6.79 6.60 -0.36
N GLU A 76 -7.75 7.21 0.32
CA GLU A 76 -7.92 8.66 0.35
C GLU A 76 -6.67 9.37 0.87
N ARG A 77 -6.14 8.91 2.03
CA ARG A 77 -4.94 9.48 2.65
C ARG A 77 -3.73 9.48 1.72
N TYR A 78 -3.54 8.41 0.94
CA TYR A 78 -2.39 8.26 0.04
C TYR A 78 -2.70 8.62 -1.42
N ASN A 79 -3.86 9.21 -1.70
CA ASN A 79 -4.30 9.59 -3.04
C ASN A 79 -4.19 8.44 -4.06
N LEU A 80 -4.60 7.25 -3.63
CA LEU A 80 -4.65 6.01 -4.40
C LEU A 80 -6.07 5.86 -4.97
N PRO A 81 -6.27 6.06 -6.29
CA PRO A 81 -7.57 5.89 -6.93
C PRO A 81 -8.01 4.42 -7.01
#